data_AF-A0A733LY47-F1
#
_entry.id   AF-A0A733LY47-F1
#
_cell.length_a   1.000
_cell.length_b   1.000
_cell.length_c   1.000
_cell.angle_alpha   90.00
_cell.angle_beta   90.00
_cell.angle_gamma   90.00
#
_symmetry.space_group_name_H-M   'P 1'
#
loop_
_entity.id
_entity.type
_entity.pdbx_description
1 polymer ?
#
loop_
_entity_poly.entity_id
_entity_poly.type
_entity_poly.pdbx_seq_one_letter_code
_entity_poly.pdbx_strand_id
1 'polypeptide(L)'
;SLTPLIVAKTITAITRNEKPDIILLGKQAIDDDCNQVGQMLAALLDLPQATNVSEITISDNSLTAVREVDGGLETLNLSLPAVLTTDLRLNTPRNISLPNVIKAKKKPVKEIDFDSLGINPSSRLTIIKVDEPARRKAGIIVPDINTLLDKLKNEEKVI
;
A
#
# COMPACT_ATOMS: atom_id res chain seq x y z
N SER A 1 -5.90 14.66 10.59
CA SER A 1 -5.50 13.74 9.50
C SER A 1 -6.23 12.42 9.68
N LEU A 2 -6.69 11.80 8.60
CA LEU A 2 -7.26 10.45 8.65
C LEU A 2 -6.12 9.45 8.82
N THR A 3 -6.13 8.69 9.91
CA THR A 3 -5.15 7.62 10.14
C THR A 3 -5.53 6.35 9.37
N PRO A 4 -4.57 5.45 9.07
CA PRO A 4 -4.85 4.16 8.44
C PRO A 4 -5.98 3.36 9.09
N LEU A 5 -6.08 3.39 10.43
CA LEU A 5 -7.15 2.70 11.17
C LEU A 5 -8.55 3.25 10.86
N ILE A 6 -8.70 4.57 10.71
CA ILE A 6 -9.98 5.20 10.38
C ILE A 6 -10.38 4.81 8.95
N VAL A 7 -9.43 4.84 8.02
CA VAL A 7 -9.65 4.40 6.64
C VAL A 7 -10.07 2.93 6.61
N ALA A 8 -9.35 2.04 7.30
CA ALA A 8 -9.67 0.62 7.38
C ALA A 8 -11.09 0.38 7.93
N LYS A 9 -11.47 1.04 9.04
CA LYS A 9 -12.84 0.93 9.59
C LYS A 9 -13.93 1.43 8.64
N THR A 10 -13.65 2.51 7.91
CA THR A 10 -14.56 3.05 6.91
C THR A 10 -14.79 2.04 5.79
N ILE A 11 -13.70 1.44 5.28
CA ILE A 11 -13.78 0.40 4.26
C ILE A 11 -14.48 -0.85 4.83
N THR A 12 -14.22 -1.26 6.07
CA THR A 12 -14.95 -2.36 6.73
C THR A 12 -16.47 -2.15 6.71
N ALA A 13 -16.94 -0.95 7.03
CA ALA A 13 -18.37 -0.63 7.01
C ALA A 13 -18.96 -0.74 5.59
N ILE A 14 -18.23 -0.26 4.58
CA ILE A 14 -18.62 -0.37 3.17
C ILE A 14 -18.62 -1.84 2.71
N THR A 15 -17.56 -2.60 3.00
CA THR A 15 -17.41 -4.01 2.63
C THR A 15 -18.52 -4.87 3.21
N ARG A 16 -18.98 -4.62 4.45
CA ARG A 16 -20.11 -5.35 5.04
C ARG A 16 -21.43 -5.14 4.28
N ASN A 17 -21.60 -4.00 3.64
CA ASN A 17 -22.78 -3.69 2.84
C ASN A 17 -22.66 -4.26 1.41
N GLU A 18 -21.51 -4.05 0.76
CA GLU A 18 -21.29 -4.43 -0.64
C GLU A 18 -20.94 -5.91 -0.83
N LYS A 19 -20.42 -6.58 0.21
CA LYS A 19 -20.04 -8.00 0.25
C LYS A 19 -19.20 -8.46 -0.96
N PRO A 20 -18.07 -7.79 -1.28
CA PRO A 20 -17.18 -8.23 -2.36
C PRO A 20 -16.44 -9.52 -1.98
N ASP A 21 -16.21 -10.38 -2.97
CA ASP A 21 -15.36 -11.58 -2.80
C ASP A 21 -13.87 -11.22 -2.71
N ILE A 22 -13.45 -10.15 -3.40
CA ILE A 22 -12.05 -9.71 -3.44
C ILE A 22 -11.98 -8.22 -3.14
N ILE A 23 -11.13 -7.85 -2.20
CA ILE A 23 -10.88 -6.45 -1.83
C ILE A 23 -9.42 -6.12 -2.17
N LEU A 24 -9.21 -5.25 -3.15
CA LEU A 24 -7.88 -4.84 -3.60
C LEU A 24 -7.51 -3.46 -3.06
N LEU A 25 -6.32 -3.36 -2.48
CA LEU A 25 -5.69 -2.10 -2.08
C LEU A 25 -4.28 -2.02 -2.67
N GLY A 26 -3.72 -0.81 -2.77
CA GLY A 26 -2.28 -0.66 -2.97
C GLY A 26 -1.51 -1.12 -1.73
N LYS A 27 -0.25 -1.54 -1.89
CA LYS A 27 0.65 -1.86 -0.78
C LYS A 27 0.74 -0.71 0.24
N GLN A 28 1.11 0.47 -0.24
CA GLN A 28 1.30 1.65 0.61
C GLN A 28 0.86 2.91 -0.13
N ALA A 29 0.40 3.90 0.61
CA ALA A 29 0.24 5.25 0.09
C ALA A 29 1.59 5.97 0.21
N ILE A 30 1.96 6.74 -0.82
CA ILE A 30 3.29 7.38 -0.91
C ILE A 30 3.43 8.65 -0.08
N ASP A 31 2.32 9.13 0.48
CA ASP A 31 2.24 10.32 1.33
C ASP A 31 2.47 9.98 2.81
N ASP A 32 1.95 8.85 3.29
CA ASP A 32 2.13 8.38 4.67
C ASP A 32 3.14 7.23 4.84
N ASP A 33 3.49 6.53 3.75
CA ASP A 33 4.37 5.36 3.69
C ASP A 33 4.07 4.28 4.76
N CYS A 34 2.81 4.17 5.20
CA CYS A 34 2.47 3.37 6.38
C CYS A 34 2.36 1.87 6.09
N ASN A 35 1.96 1.46 4.87
CA ASN A 35 1.69 0.06 4.51
C ASN A 35 0.83 -0.68 5.57
N GLN A 36 -0.34 -0.12 5.91
CA GLN A 36 -1.15 -0.58 7.07
C GLN A 36 -2.63 -0.86 6.76
N VAL A 37 -3.25 -0.09 5.85
CA VAL A 37 -4.71 -0.11 5.67
C VAL A 37 -5.22 -1.50 5.29
N GLY A 38 -4.55 -2.19 4.36
CA GLY A 38 -4.98 -3.51 3.89
C GLY A 38 -4.94 -4.57 4.99
N GLN A 39 -3.86 -4.62 5.78
CA GLN A 39 -3.71 -5.59 6.87
C GLN A 39 -4.71 -5.32 8.01
N MET A 40 -4.93 -4.04 8.33
CA MET A 40 -5.94 -3.65 9.32
C MET A 40 -7.35 -4.02 8.85
N LEU A 41 -7.66 -3.81 7.57
CA LEU A 41 -8.94 -4.16 7.00
C LEU A 41 -9.20 -5.67 7.07
N ALA A 42 -8.21 -6.48 6.70
CA ALA A 42 -8.30 -7.93 6.80
C ALA A 42 -8.56 -8.38 8.24
N ALA A 43 -7.84 -7.82 9.21
CA ALA A 43 -8.04 -8.13 10.63
C ALA A 43 -9.43 -7.69 11.15
N LEU A 44 -9.94 -6.52 10.73
CA LEU A 44 -11.25 -6.01 11.15
C LEU A 44 -12.43 -6.80 10.56
N LEU A 45 -12.22 -7.43 9.41
CA LEU A 45 -13.21 -8.28 8.74
C LEU A 45 -13.04 -9.77 9.08
N ASP A 46 -11.96 -10.14 9.77
CA ASP A 46 -11.55 -11.53 10.03
C ASP A 46 -11.40 -12.34 8.72
N LEU A 47 -10.70 -11.76 7.74
CA LEU A 47 -10.50 -12.34 6.41
C LEU A 47 -9.05 -12.73 6.14
N PRO A 48 -8.82 -13.78 5.33
CA PRO A 48 -7.50 -14.10 4.82
C PRO A 48 -6.92 -12.94 4.00
N GLN A 49 -5.60 -12.78 4.05
CA GLN A 49 -4.90 -11.70 3.36
C GLN A 49 -3.63 -12.13 2.62
N ALA A 50 -3.33 -11.46 1.52
CA ALA A 50 -2.06 -11.54 0.81
C ALA A 50 -1.54 -10.12 0.53
N THR A 51 -0.41 -9.72 1.12
CA THR A 51 0.18 -8.39 0.88
C THR A 51 1.30 -8.43 -0.16
N ASN A 52 1.67 -7.30 -0.77
CA ASN A 52 2.77 -7.23 -1.75
C ASN A 52 2.59 -8.20 -2.94
N VAL A 53 1.35 -8.39 -3.41
CA VAL A 53 1.02 -9.36 -4.46
C VAL A 53 1.59 -8.90 -5.79
N SER A 54 2.39 -9.74 -6.44
CA SER A 54 2.95 -9.54 -7.78
C SER A 54 2.33 -10.45 -8.85
N GLU A 55 1.56 -11.47 -8.46
CA GLU A 55 0.74 -12.25 -9.38
C GLU A 55 -0.53 -12.76 -8.68
N ILE A 56 -1.64 -12.84 -9.42
CA ILE A 56 -2.94 -13.29 -8.91
C ILE A 56 -3.61 -14.21 -9.93
N THR A 57 -3.99 -15.41 -9.48
CA THR A 57 -4.84 -16.33 -10.25
C THR A 57 -6.09 -16.64 -9.45
N ILE A 58 -7.25 -16.34 -10.02
CA ILE A 58 -8.55 -16.57 -9.39
C ILE A 58 -9.12 -17.90 -9.90
N SER A 59 -9.62 -18.72 -9.00
CA SER A 59 -10.42 -19.92 -9.26
C SER A 59 -11.77 -19.78 -8.53
N ASP A 60 -12.72 -20.70 -8.77
CA ASP A 60 -14.12 -20.54 -8.33
C ASP A 60 -14.27 -20.06 -6.87
N ASN A 61 -13.71 -20.79 -5.90
CA ASN A 61 -13.84 -20.47 -4.47
C ASN A 61 -12.51 -20.09 -3.78
N SER A 62 -11.43 -19.95 -4.55
CA SER A 62 -10.11 -19.71 -3.99
C SER A 62 -9.25 -18.85 -4.92
N LEU A 63 -8.20 -18.31 -4.34
CA LEU A 63 -7.28 -17.43 -5.04
C LEU A 63 -5.85 -17.82 -4.70
N THR A 64 -5.03 -17.94 -5.74
CA THR A 64 -3.58 -18.10 -5.60
C THR A 64 -2.93 -16.73 -5.78
N ALA A 65 -2.17 -16.29 -4.78
CA ALA A 65 -1.41 -15.05 -4.81
C ALA A 65 0.09 -15.35 -4.70
N VAL A 66 0.89 -14.79 -5.62
CA VAL A 66 2.35 -14.74 -5.50
C VAL A 66 2.72 -13.39 -4.92
N ARG A 67 3.55 -13.38 -3.88
CA ARG A 67 3.88 -12.20 -3.08
C ARG A 67 5.38 -11.98 -3.03
N GLU A 68 5.78 -10.72 -3.05
CA GLU A 68 7.18 -10.31 -2.82
C GLU A 68 7.51 -10.33 -1.32
N VAL A 69 8.55 -11.09 -0.98
CA VAL A 69 9.18 -11.13 0.35
C VAL A 69 10.68 -10.88 0.21
N ASP A 70 11.38 -10.58 1.31
CA ASP A 70 12.79 -10.17 1.25
C ASP A 70 13.71 -11.21 0.56
N GLY A 71 13.38 -12.50 0.70
CA GLY A 71 14.14 -13.61 0.11
C GLY A 71 13.69 -14.04 -1.29
N GLY A 72 12.69 -13.39 -1.90
CA GLY A 72 12.15 -13.76 -3.19
C GLY A 72 10.62 -13.79 -3.21
N LEU A 73 10.05 -14.89 -3.69
CA LEU A 73 8.61 -15.03 -3.90
C LEU A 73 8.00 -16.08 -2.97
N GLU A 74 6.81 -15.78 -2.46
CA GLU A 74 5.99 -16.69 -1.68
C GLU A 74 4.63 -16.88 -2.37
N THR A 75 4.21 -18.13 -2.57
CA THR A 75 2.90 -18.47 -3.15
C THR A 75 1.93 -18.89 -2.05
N LEU A 76 0.81 -18.19 -1.94
CA LEU A 76 -0.26 -18.48 -1.01
C LEU A 76 -1.54 -18.89 -1.74
N ASN A 77 -2.32 -19.79 -1.13
CA ASN A 77 -3.69 -20.09 -1.54
C ASN A 77 -4.65 -19.60 -0.46
N LEU A 78 -5.63 -18.78 -0.83
CA LEU A 78 -6.57 -18.13 0.07
C LEU A 78 -8.01 -18.51 -0.33
N SER A 79 -8.85 -18.81 0.65
CA SER A 79 -10.30 -18.90 0.46
C SER A 79 -10.89 -17.51 0.23
N LEU A 80 -11.94 -17.41 -0.59
CA LEU A 80 -12.71 -16.18 -0.73
C LEU A 80 -13.80 -16.10 0.38
N PRO A 81 -14.11 -14.89 0.89
CA PRO A 81 -13.58 -13.59 0.48
C PRO A 81 -12.17 -13.29 1.06
N ALA A 82 -11.38 -12.49 0.36
CA ALA A 82 -10.00 -12.16 0.75
C ALA A 82 -9.61 -10.69 0.50
N VAL A 83 -8.66 -10.20 1.30
CA VAL A 83 -8.05 -8.86 1.14
C VAL A 83 -6.66 -8.98 0.54
N LEU A 84 -6.38 -8.25 -0.53
CA LEU A 84 -5.04 -8.21 -1.13
C LEU A 84 -4.48 -6.80 -1.17
N THR A 85 -3.18 -6.68 -0.91
CA THR A 85 -2.42 -5.46 -1.24
C THR A 85 -1.48 -5.74 -2.40
N THR A 86 -1.49 -4.88 -3.40
CA THR A 86 -0.79 -5.12 -4.67
C THR A 86 0.57 -4.42 -4.71
N ASP A 87 1.61 -5.13 -5.14
CA ASP A 87 2.92 -4.54 -5.44
C ASP A 87 2.94 -3.91 -6.85
N LEU A 88 3.93 -3.05 -7.10
CA LEU A 88 4.14 -2.43 -8.41
C LEU A 88 4.39 -3.44 -9.53
N ARG A 89 4.85 -4.64 -9.19
CA ARG A 89 5.12 -5.72 -10.15
C ARG A 89 3.86 -6.42 -10.66
N LEU A 90 2.69 -6.22 -10.03
CA LEU A 90 1.47 -6.96 -10.36
C LEU A 90 1.05 -6.77 -11.82
N ASN A 91 1.08 -5.54 -12.32
CA ASN A 91 0.71 -5.22 -13.69
C ASN A 91 1.27 -3.87 -14.12
N THR A 92 1.09 -3.56 -15.40
CA THR A 92 1.27 -2.21 -15.95
C THR A 92 -0.12 -1.56 -16.11
N PRO A 93 -0.45 -0.49 -15.35
CA PRO A 93 -1.72 0.21 -15.50
C PRO A 93 -1.90 0.73 -16.94
N ARG A 94 -3.07 0.46 -17.52
CA ARG A 94 -3.39 0.94 -18.88
C ARG A 94 -3.55 2.46 -18.93
N ASN A 95 -3.18 3.07 -20.05
CA ASN A 95 -3.47 4.47 -20.31
C ASN A 95 -4.98 4.72 -20.44
N ILE A 96 -5.41 5.92 -20.03
CA ILE A 96 -6.81 6.36 -20.18
C ILE A 96 -7.04 6.94 -21.57
N SER A 97 -8.19 6.65 -22.17
CA SER A 97 -8.61 7.28 -23.43
C SER A 97 -9.56 8.45 -23.16
N LEU A 98 -9.51 9.50 -23.99
CA LEU A 98 -10.40 10.66 -23.86
C LEU A 98 -11.89 10.29 -23.82
N PRO A 99 -12.40 9.34 -24.63
CA PRO A 99 -13.79 8.88 -24.52
C PRO A 99 -14.12 8.30 -23.14
N ASN A 100 -13.19 7.57 -22.51
CA ASN A 100 -13.40 7.00 -21.18
C ASN A 100 -13.43 8.09 -20.09
N VAL A 101 -12.66 9.17 -20.25
CA VAL A 101 -12.71 10.33 -19.35
C VAL A 101 -14.10 10.98 -19.38
N ILE A 102 -14.66 11.22 -20.57
CA ILE A 102 -15.99 11.82 -20.72
C ILE A 102 -17.06 10.91 -20.12
N LYS A 103 -16.97 9.59 -20.33
CA LYS A 103 -17.88 8.61 -19.71
C LYS A 103 -17.77 8.60 -18.19
N ALA A 104 -16.55 8.66 -17.65
CA ALA A 104 -16.31 8.64 -16.21
C ALA A 104 -16.94 9.86 -15.51
N LYS A 105 -16.85 11.06 -16.10
CA LYS A 105 -17.48 12.29 -15.55
C LYS A 105 -18.99 12.21 -15.42
N LYS A 106 -19.66 11.34 -16.18
CA LYS A 106 -21.11 11.16 -16.13
C LYS A 106 -21.56 10.08 -15.14
N LYS A 107 -20.62 9.28 -14.61
CA LYS A 107 -20.97 8.24 -13.63
C LYS A 107 -21.35 8.90 -12.31
N PRO A 108 -22.45 8.48 -11.67
CA PRO A 108 -22.81 9.01 -10.37
C PRO A 108 -21.72 8.65 -9.35
N VAL A 109 -21.31 9.64 -8.56
CA VAL A 109 -20.45 9.44 -7.39
C VAL A 109 -21.36 9.49 -6.19
N LYS A 110 -21.46 8.38 -5.47
CA LYS A 110 -22.23 8.31 -4.22
C LYS A 110 -21.37 8.86 -3.09
N GLU A 111 -21.82 9.93 -2.48
CA GLU A 111 -21.23 10.48 -1.26
C GLU A 111 -21.91 9.84 -0.04
N ILE A 112 -21.11 9.43 0.93
CA ILE A 112 -21.57 8.74 2.14
C ILE A 112 -20.85 9.38 3.32
N ASP A 113 -21.61 9.94 4.25
CA ASP A 113 -21.05 10.57 5.45
C ASP A 113 -20.56 9.54 6.46
N PHE A 114 -19.49 9.87 7.19
CA PHE A 114 -18.96 9.00 8.24
C PHE A 114 -20.01 8.64 9.30
N ASP A 115 -20.88 9.59 9.66
CA ASP A 115 -21.94 9.38 10.63
C ASP A 115 -22.92 8.29 10.18
N SER A 116 -23.23 8.23 8.88
CA SER A 116 -24.10 7.19 8.31
C SER A 116 -23.47 5.79 8.35
N LEU A 117 -22.14 5.71 8.48
CA LEU A 117 -21.37 4.47 8.65
C LEU A 117 -21.05 4.17 10.12
N GLY A 118 -21.45 5.03 11.06
CA GLY A 118 -21.09 4.92 12.48
C GLY A 118 -19.59 5.09 12.76
N ILE A 119 -18.88 5.84 11.90
CA ILE A 119 -17.44 6.05 12.01
C ILE A 119 -17.16 7.40 12.67
N ASN A 120 -16.38 7.40 13.75
CA ASN A 120 -15.81 8.62 14.30
C ASN A 120 -14.43 8.88 13.64
N PRO A 121 -14.25 9.98 12.88
CA PRO A 121 -13.00 10.30 12.21
C PRO A 121 -11.93 10.91 13.14
N SER A 122 -12.15 10.92 14.46
CA SER A 122 -11.17 11.43 15.43
C SER A 122 -9.94 10.53 15.53
N SER A 123 -8.76 11.10 15.26
CA SER A 123 -7.48 10.42 15.39
C SER A 123 -7.07 10.27 16.85
N ARG A 124 -6.48 9.12 17.21
CA ARG A 124 -5.79 8.90 18.49
C ARG A 124 -4.32 9.33 18.47
N LEU A 125 -3.82 9.72 17.29
CA LEU A 125 -2.46 10.17 17.07
C LEU A 125 -2.45 11.67 16.78
N THR A 126 -1.46 12.36 17.33
CA THR A 126 -1.21 13.78 17.09
C THR A 126 0.17 13.94 16.49
N ILE A 127 0.24 14.56 15.30
CA ILE A 127 1.51 14.92 14.68
C ILE A 127 2.02 16.16 15.41
N ILE A 128 3.13 16.02 16.14
CA ILE A 128 3.72 17.12 16.91
C ILE A 128 4.57 18.03 16.02
N LYS A 129 5.30 17.44 15.07
CA LYS A 129 6.25 18.15 14.22
C LYS A 129 6.49 17.41 12.91
N VAL A 130 6.73 18.17 11.85
CA VAL A 130 7.23 17.70 10.55
C VAL A 130 8.35 18.64 10.15
N ASP A 131 9.54 18.09 9.94
CA ASP A 131 10.72 18.85 9.51
C ASP A 131 11.26 18.28 8.21
N GLU A 132 11.96 19.11 7.44
CA GLU A 132 12.76 18.62 6.32
C GLU A 132 13.90 17.72 6.82
N PRO A 133 14.21 16.61 6.12
CA PRO A 133 15.38 15.81 6.45
C PRO A 133 16.66 16.65 6.29
N ALA A 134 17.71 16.28 7.02
CA ALA A 134 18.99 16.94 6.91
C ALA A 134 19.48 16.90 5.45
N ARG A 135 19.84 18.07 4.91
CA ARG A 135 20.39 18.15 3.55
C ARG A 135 21.67 17.32 3.47
N ARG A 136 21.77 16.49 2.42
CA ARG A 136 22.96 15.68 2.14
C ARG A 136 24.18 16.61 2.01
N LYS A 137 25.27 16.29 2.72
CA LYS A 137 26.56 16.99 2.57
C LYS A 137 27.11 16.77 1.16
N ALA A 138 27.84 17.75 0.64
CA ALA A 138 28.52 17.61 -0.64
C ALA A 138 29.46 16.39 -0.61
N GLY A 139 29.39 15.57 -1.66
CA GLY A 139 30.32 14.47 -1.85
C GLY A 139 31.70 14.95 -2.31
N ILE A 140 32.64 14.03 -2.37
CA ILE A 140 34.00 14.24 -2.87
C ILE A 140 34.23 13.35 -4.09
N ILE A 141 35.01 13.86 -5.05
CA ILE A 141 35.49 13.08 -6.18
C ILE A 141 36.89 12.58 -5.81
N VAL A 142 37.11 11.27 -5.97
CA VAL A 142 38.40 10.62 -5.70
C VAL A 142 39.11 10.27 -7.00
N PRO A 143 40.45 10.35 -7.04
CA PRO A 143 41.21 10.14 -8.27
C PRO A 143 41.34 8.66 -8.69
N ASP A 144 41.20 7.72 -7.76
CA ASP A 144 41.43 6.30 -8.00
C ASP A 144 40.72 5.38 -6.97
N ILE A 145 40.77 4.07 -7.24
CA ILE A 145 40.15 3.02 -6.43
C ILE A 145 40.79 2.89 -5.04
N ASN A 146 42.11 3.09 -4.92
CA ASN A 146 42.80 2.97 -3.63
C ASN A 146 42.35 4.07 -2.68
N THR A 147 42.23 5.30 -3.17
CA THR A 147 41.70 6.44 -2.44
C THR A 147 40.24 6.22 -2.04
N LEU A 148 39.43 5.63 -2.93
CA LEU A 148 38.06 5.25 -2.58
C LEU A 148 38.04 4.24 -1.42
N LEU A 149 38.82 3.16 -1.52
CA LEU A 149 38.87 2.11 -0.50
C LEU A 149 39.37 2.62 0.85
N ASP A 150 40.41 3.45 0.85
CA ASP A 150 40.93 4.09 2.06
C ASP A 150 39.86 4.93 2.75
N LYS A 151 39.15 5.78 1.99
CA LYS A 151 38.07 6.60 2.54
C LYS A 151 36.88 5.78 3.05
N LEU A 152 36.49 4.74 2.33
CA LEU A 152 35.38 3.87 2.77
C LEU A 152 35.73 3.08 4.04
N LYS A 153 36.98 2.61 4.19
CA LYS A 153 37.43 1.87 5.38
C LYS A 153 37.71 2.77 6.57
N ASN A 154 38.47 3.84 6.38
CA ASN A 154 39.07 4.61 7.46
C ASN A 154 38.26 5.86 7.84
N GLU A 155 37.64 6.54 6.88
CA GLU A 155 36.83 7.74 7.12
C GLU A 155 35.36 7.39 7.39
N GLU A 156 34.71 6.72 6.45
CA GLU A 156 33.27 6.42 6.50
C GLU A 156 32.93 5.12 7.25
N LYS A 157 33.89 4.18 7.34
CA LYS A 157 33.78 2.90 8.07
C LYS A 157 32.58 2.05 7.64
N VAL A 158 32.32 1.99 6.34
CA VAL A 158 31.20 1.24 5.75
C VAL A 158 31.59 -0.08 5.11
N ILE A 159 32.89 -0.37 5.02
CA ILE A 159 33.47 -1.64 4.56
C ILE A 159 34.70 -2.02 5.40
#